data_AF-A0AAD9I7A8-F1
#
_entry.id   AF-A0AAD9I7A8-F1
#
_cell.length_a   1.000
_cell.length_b   1.000
_cell.length_c   1.000
_cell.angle_alpha   90.00
_cell.angle_beta   90.00
_cell.angle_gamma   90.00
#
_symmetry.space_group_name_H-M   'P 1'
#
loop_
_entity.id
_entity.type
_entity.pdbx_description
1 polymer ?
#
loop_
_entity_poly.entity_id
_entity_poly.type
_entity_poly.pdbx_seq_one_letter_code
_entity_poly.pdbx_strand_id
1 'polypeptide(L)'
;MAFIPGLVAGVIVVLSCYALVNSAQSIPKLQTYEGKAQTAAEWSSTAAARLRDTRKTVAVGFAMTTVSLISGVAFLFLVPDGFSYQRVASAAGLCLGERLSSQYMHGFWADKHQIPFMDDYNDAIAETENVVKFSDALSVAWGFIAAFKLIGL
;
A
#
# COMPACT_ATOMS: atom_id res chain seq x y z
N MET A 1 16.22 -18.75 -12.77
CA MET A 1 15.06 -18.34 -11.96
C MET A 1 14.20 -19.56 -11.70
N ALA A 2 13.91 -19.88 -10.45
CA ALA A 2 12.79 -20.74 -10.12
C ALA A 2 11.51 -20.09 -10.69
N PHE A 3 10.80 -20.81 -11.56
CA PHE A 3 9.65 -20.30 -12.30
C PHE A 3 8.57 -19.72 -11.38
N ILE A 4 8.33 -20.36 -10.22
CA ILE A 4 7.26 -20.00 -9.29
C ILE A 4 7.55 -18.69 -8.54
N PRO A 5 8.69 -18.50 -7.84
CA PRO A 5 9.02 -17.21 -7.23
C PRO A 5 9.06 -16.04 -8.23
N GLY A 6 9.48 -16.30 -9.48
CA GLY A 6 9.45 -15.31 -10.55
C GLY A 6 8.01 -14.89 -10.92
N LEU A 7 7.08 -15.83 -11.03
CA LEU A 7 5.66 -15.52 -11.25
C LEU A 7 5.07 -14.70 -10.10
N VAL A 8 5.36 -15.07 -8.85
CA VAL A 8 4.88 -14.33 -7.67
C VAL A 8 5.44 -12.90 -7.66
N ALA A 9 6.73 -12.72 -7.97
CA ALA A 9 7.32 -11.38 -8.10
C ALA A 9 6.69 -10.58 -9.25
N GLY A 10 6.35 -11.23 -10.37
CA GLY A 10 5.59 -10.62 -11.46
C GLY A 10 4.22 -10.11 -11.01
N VAL A 11 3.48 -10.91 -10.24
CA VAL A 11 2.19 -10.51 -9.65
C VAL A 11 2.38 -9.32 -8.69
N ILE A 12 3.42 -9.34 -7.84
CA ILE A 12 3.74 -8.22 -6.94
C ILE A 12 3.95 -6.92 -7.72
N VAL A 13 4.68 -6.96 -8.83
CA VAL A 13 4.93 -5.79 -9.68
C VAL A 13 3.62 -5.26 -10.26
N VAL A 14 2.77 -6.13 -10.80
CA VAL A 14 1.48 -5.74 -11.38
C VAL A 14 0.56 -5.14 -10.32
N LEU A 15 0.42 -5.78 -9.16
CA LEU A 15 -0.42 -5.30 -8.07
C LEU A 15 0.08 -3.97 -7.51
N SER A 16 1.40 -3.85 -7.30
CA SER A 16 1.99 -2.60 -6.82
C SER A 16 1.81 -1.45 -7.83
N CYS A 17 1.97 -1.73 -9.12
CA CYS A 17 1.74 -0.74 -10.18
C CYS A 17 0.28 -0.28 -10.19
N TYR A 18 -0.67 -1.22 -10.13
CA TYR A 18 -2.09 -0.90 -10.08
C TYR A 18 -2.46 -0.08 -8.83
N ALA A 19 -1.94 -0.45 -7.64
CA ALA A 19 -2.15 0.30 -6.40
C ALA A 19 -1.58 1.73 -6.47
N LEU A 20 -0.43 1.92 -7.12
CA LEU A 20 0.17 3.24 -7.32
C LEU A 20 -0.62 4.10 -8.31
N VAL A 21 -1.16 3.50 -9.38
CA VAL A 21 -2.03 4.23 -10.32
C VAL A 21 -3.29 4.71 -9.61
N ASN A 22 -3.93 3.86 -8.80
CA ASN A 22 -5.09 4.28 -7.99
C ASN A 22 -4.70 5.38 -6.99
N SER A 23 -3.55 5.26 -6.33
CA SER A 23 -3.06 6.29 -5.40
C SER A 23 -2.78 7.62 -6.12
N ALA A 24 -2.22 7.58 -7.32
CA ALA A 24 -1.93 8.77 -8.11
C ALA A 24 -3.20 9.47 -8.62
N GLN A 25 -4.29 8.72 -8.84
CA GLN A 25 -5.60 9.26 -9.20
C GLN A 25 -6.36 9.83 -7.99
N SER A 26 -6.19 9.22 -6.81
CA SER A 26 -6.88 9.65 -5.59
C SER A 26 -6.29 10.90 -4.95
N ILE A 27 -4.97 11.08 -5.02
CA ILE A 27 -4.28 12.22 -4.41
C ILE A 27 -4.82 13.58 -4.91
N PRO A 28 -4.96 13.83 -6.23
CA PRO A 28 -5.52 15.09 -6.72
C PRO A 28 -6.96 15.31 -6.26
N LYS A 29 -7.79 14.27 -6.27
CA LYS A 29 -9.18 14.34 -5.77
C LYS A 29 -9.19 14.76 -4.32
N LEU A 30 -8.37 14.13 -3.47
CA LEU A 30 -8.24 14.51 -2.06
C LEU A 30 -7.79 15.97 -1.91
N GLN A 31 -6.78 16.41 -2.66
CA GLN A 31 -6.26 17.78 -2.62
C GLN A 31 -7.33 18.83 -2.92
N THR A 32 -8.29 18.55 -3.82
CA THR A 32 -9.42 19.46 -4.09
C THR A 32 -10.26 19.71 -2.83
N TYR A 33 -10.47 18.69 -1.98
CA TYR A 33 -11.21 18.82 -0.72
C TYR A 33 -10.35 19.31 0.44
N GLU A 34 -9.03 19.12 0.38
CA GLU A 34 -8.11 19.59 1.40
C GLU A 34 -8.20 21.11 1.61
N GLY A 35 -8.48 21.90 0.56
CA GLY A 35 -8.64 23.35 0.71
C GLY A 35 -9.76 23.72 1.69
N LYS A 36 -10.94 23.09 1.54
CA LYS A 36 -12.08 23.29 2.46
C LYS A 36 -11.79 22.70 3.84
N ALA A 37 -11.16 21.53 3.89
CA ALA A 37 -10.78 20.88 5.14
C ALA A 37 -9.72 21.69 5.91
N GLN A 38 -8.83 22.41 5.22
CA GLN A 38 -7.81 23.26 5.78
C GLN A 38 -8.42 24.52 6.40
N THR A 39 -9.35 25.18 5.72
CA THR A 39 -10.11 26.28 6.34
C THR A 39 -10.86 25.80 7.58
N ALA A 40 -11.50 24.64 7.54
CA ALA A 40 -12.14 24.07 8.72
C ALA A 40 -11.13 23.73 9.84
N ALA A 41 -9.92 23.31 9.48
CA ALA A 41 -8.83 22.99 10.41
C ALA A 41 -8.27 24.23 11.15
N GLU A 42 -8.35 25.42 10.55
CA GLU A 42 -7.95 26.67 11.22
C GLU A 42 -8.84 26.98 12.43
N TRP A 43 -10.12 26.60 12.37
CA TRP A 43 -11.11 26.91 13.40
C TRP A 43 -11.47 25.69 14.27
N SER A 44 -11.00 24.49 13.91
CA SER A 44 -11.29 23.25 14.63
C SER A 44 -10.08 22.34 14.72
N SER A 45 -9.62 22.09 15.96
CA SER A 45 -8.55 21.13 16.25
C SER A 45 -8.91 19.70 15.80
N THR A 46 -10.21 19.35 15.83
CA THR A 46 -10.71 18.06 15.32
C THR A 46 -10.55 17.97 13.81
N ALA A 47 -10.92 19.01 13.06
CA ALA A 47 -10.75 19.02 11.60
C ALA A 47 -9.27 18.94 11.20
N ALA A 48 -8.40 19.68 11.91
CA ALA A 48 -6.95 19.62 11.72
C ALA A 48 -6.38 18.20 11.94
N ALA A 49 -6.80 17.54 13.03
CA ALA A 49 -6.39 16.17 13.32
C ALA A 49 -6.84 15.21 12.20
N ARG A 50 -8.09 15.31 11.75
CA ARG A 50 -8.62 14.46 10.67
C ARG A 50 -7.86 14.65 9.35
N LEU A 51 -7.60 15.88 8.94
CA LEU A 51 -6.84 16.18 7.71
C LEU A 51 -5.44 15.55 7.76
N ARG A 52 -4.75 15.72 8.89
CA ARG A 52 -3.41 15.15 9.09
C ARG A 52 -3.42 13.63 9.04
N ASP A 53 -4.39 12.99 9.69
CA ASP A 53 -4.45 11.54 9.76
C ASP A 53 -4.81 10.92 8.40
N THR A 54 -5.66 11.59 7.60
CA THR A 54 -5.92 11.19 6.19
C THR A 54 -4.63 11.25 5.37
N ARG A 55 -3.90 12.38 5.40
CA ARG A 55 -2.63 12.54 4.67
C ARG A 55 -1.62 11.45 5.04
N LYS A 56 -1.49 11.17 6.34
CA LYS A 56 -0.59 10.11 6.84
C LYS A 56 -0.99 8.74 6.31
N THR A 57 -2.28 8.41 6.35
CA THR A 57 -2.78 7.09 5.90
C THR A 57 -2.53 6.88 4.42
N VAL A 58 -2.83 7.88 3.59
CA VAL A 58 -2.57 7.83 2.14
C VAL A 58 -1.07 7.74 1.85
N ALA A 59 -0.25 8.54 2.55
CA ALA A 59 1.19 8.52 2.39
C ALA A 59 1.81 7.16 2.77
N VAL A 60 1.33 6.52 3.84
CA VAL A 60 1.78 5.18 4.26
C VAL A 60 1.47 4.15 3.18
N GLY A 61 0.23 4.11 2.66
CA GLY A 61 -0.16 3.18 1.59
C GLY A 61 0.65 3.40 0.31
N PHE A 62 0.83 4.65 -0.10
CA PHE A 62 1.63 5.00 -1.28
C PHE A 62 3.11 4.62 -1.11
N ALA A 63 3.70 4.90 0.05
CA ALA A 63 5.11 4.60 0.31
C ALA A 63 5.36 3.09 0.32
N MET A 64 4.51 2.31 1.00
CA MET A 64 4.67 0.86 1.08
C MET A 64 4.52 0.18 -0.27
N THR A 65 3.48 0.55 -1.04
CA THR A 65 3.28 0.03 -2.40
C THR A 65 4.43 0.41 -3.35
N THR A 66 5.01 1.61 -3.19
CA THR A 66 6.23 2.01 -3.94
C THR A 66 7.43 1.13 -3.60
N VAL A 67 7.69 0.91 -2.31
CA VAL A 67 8.79 0.05 -1.84
C VAL A 67 8.60 -1.38 -2.34
N SER A 68 7.35 -1.87 -2.35
CA SER A 68 6.97 -3.19 -2.85
C SER A 68 7.19 -3.32 -4.36
N LEU A 69 6.85 -2.29 -5.14
CA LEU A 69 7.13 -2.25 -6.58
C LEU A 69 8.64 -2.35 -6.86
N ILE A 70 9.43 -1.48 -6.23
CA ILE A 70 10.89 -1.44 -6.41
C ILE A 70 11.50 -2.80 -6.02
N SER A 71 11.06 -3.36 -4.90
CA SER A 71 11.54 -4.65 -4.42
C SER A 71 11.13 -5.80 -5.33
N GLY A 72 9.92 -5.79 -5.87
CA GLY A 72 9.43 -6.79 -6.83
C GLY A 72 10.22 -6.77 -8.14
N VAL A 73 10.49 -5.57 -8.69
CA VAL A 73 11.34 -5.39 -9.87
C VAL A 73 12.77 -5.87 -9.59
N ALA A 74 13.35 -5.47 -8.46
CA ALA A 74 14.68 -5.93 -8.06
C ALA A 74 14.72 -7.46 -7.93
N PHE A 75 13.67 -8.08 -7.38
CA PHE A 75 13.59 -9.53 -7.25
C PHE A 75 13.53 -10.24 -8.61
N LEU A 76 12.82 -9.67 -9.60
CA LEU A 76 12.75 -10.25 -10.94
C LEU A 76 14.09 -10.22 -11.69
N PHE A 77 14.86 -9.13 -11.57
CA PHE A 77 16.05 -8.94 -12.42
C PHE A 77 17.38 -9.20 -11.72
N LEU A 78 17.46 -9.00 -10.40
CA LEU A 78 18.73 -8.94 -9.67
C LEU A 78 18.92 -10.09 -8.68
N VAL A 79 17.87 -10.88 -8.41
CA VAL A 79 17.94 -11.94 -7.40
C VAL A 79 18.21 -13.30 -8.05
N PRO A 80 19.41 -13.89 -7.83
CA PRO A 80 19.69 -15.24 -8.31
C PRO A 80 18.88 -16.30 -7.54
N ASP A 81 18.88 -17.52 -8.06
CA ASP A 81 18.29 -18.67 -7.37
C ASP A 81 19.13 -19.09 -6.15
N GLY A 82 18.53 -19.90 -5.27
CA GLY A 82 19.17 -20.45 -4.09
C GLY A 82 18.83 -19.76 -2.76
N PHE A 83 19.24 -20.41 -1.68
CA PHE A 83 19.01 -19.96 -0.31
C PHE A 83 19.89 -18.77 0.06
N SER A 84 19.30 -17.74 0.65
CA SER A 84 20.02 -16.62 1.24
C SER A 84 19.21 -16.04 2.40
N TYR A 85 19.80 -16.05 3.59
CA TYR A 85 19.18 -15.52 4.80
C TYR A 85 18.73 -14.06 4.63
N GLN A 86 19.56 -13.23 3.98
CA GLN A 86 19.24 -11.83 3.71
C GLN A 86 17.99 -11.66 2.84
N ARG A 87 17.79 -12.53 1.84
CA ARG A 87 16.65 -12.47 0.91
C ARG A 87 15.35 -12.95 1.56
N VAL A 88 15.45 -13.98 2.39
CA VAL A 88 14.34 -14.44 3.22
C VAL A 88 13.95 -13.32 4.18
N ALA A 89 14.91 -12.72 4.89
CA ALA A 89 14.67 -11.65 5.83
C ALA A 89 14.06 -10.41 5.15
N SER A 90 14.51 -10.04 3.95
CA SER A 90 13.93 -8.92 3.21
C SER A 90 12.50 -9.20 2.77
N ALA A 91 12.21 -10.39 2.23
CA ALA A 91 10.84 -10.76 1.83
C ALA A 91 9.91 -10.85 3.04
N ALA A 92 10.36 -11.43 4.16
CA ALA A 92 9.61 -11.46 5.41
C ALA A 92 9.38 -10.05 5.98
N GLY A 93 10.39 -9.18 5.91
CA GLY A 93 10.28 -7.78 6.31
C GLY A 93 9.25 -7.01 5.48
N LEU A 94 9.22 -7.22 4.16
CA LEU A 94 8.21 -6.64 3.27
C LEU A 94 6.81 -7.18 3.56
N CYS A 95 6.68 -8.49 3.76
CA CYS A 95 5.43 -9.12 4.18
C CYS A 95 4.88 -8.49 5.47
N LEU A 96 5.72 -8.33 6.49
CA LEU A 96 5.35 -7.72 7.76
C LEU A 96 5.05 -6.23 7.62
N GLY A 97 5.87 -5.50 6.86
CA GLY A 97 5.67 -4.08 6.59
C GLY A 97 4.31 -3.82 5.95
N GLU A 98 3.99 -4.55 4.88
CA GLU A 98 2.68 -4.48 4.19
C GLU A 98 1.53 -4.87 5.12
N ARG A 99 1.72 -5.90 5.96
CA ARG A 99 0.69 -6.30 6.92
C ARG A 99 0.39 -5.19 7.92
N LEU A 100 1.42 -4.58 8.49
CA LEU A 100 1.28 -3.52 9.48
C LEU A 100 0.69 -2.24 8.87
N SER A 101 1.10 -1.87 7.65
CA SER A 101 0.49 -0.75 6.94
C SER A 101 -0.97 -1.01 6.63
N SER A 102 -1.30 -2.19 6.12
CA SER A 102 -2.68 -2.57 5.85
C SER A 102 -3.54 -2.54 7.13
N GLN A 103 -3.06 -3.09 8.25
CA GLN A 103 -3.78 -3.02 9.53
C GLN A 103 -4.04 -1.58 9.98
N TYR A 104 -3.02 -0.72 9.87
CA TYR A 104 -3.15 0.69 10.21
C TYR A 104 -4.20 1.39 9.34
N MET A 105 -4.16 1.15 8.02
CA MET A 105 -5.11 1.75 7.07
C MET A 105 -6.53 1.22 7.28
N HIS A 106 -6.72 -0.08 7.49
CA HIS A 106 -8.02 -0.67 7.85
C HIS A 106 -8.59 -0.03 9.11
N GLY A 107 -7.78 0.09 10.17
CA GLY A 107 -8.21 0.74 11.40
C GLY A 107 -8.58 2.21 11.22
N PHE A 108 -7.88 2.93 10.34
CA PHE A 108 -8.23 4.30 10.01
C PHE A 108 -9.56 4.42 9.25
N TRP A 109 -9.82 3.50 8.30
CA TRP A 109 -11.01 3.53 7.44
C TRP A 109 -12.24 2.85 8.05
N ALA A 110 -12.09 1.97 9.04
CA ALA A 110 -13.20 1.18 9.62
C ALA A 110 -14.37 2.04 10.14
N ASP A 111 -14.07 3.21 10.71
CA ASP A 111 -15.08 4.12 11.26
C ASP A 111 -15.49 5.24 10.30
N LYS A 112 -14.98 5.21 9.06
CA LYS A 112 -15.23 6.24 8.04
C LYS A 112 -16.39 5.81 7.16
N HIS A 113 -17.41 6.64 7.15
CA HIS A 113 -18.58 6.45 6.29
C HIS A 113 -18.51 7.41 5.12
N GLN A 114 -19.09 7.01 3.99
CA GLN A 114 -19.28 7.88 2.83
C GLN A 114 -20.13 9.09 3.23
N ILE A 115 -19.73 10.26 2.75
CA ILE A 115 -20.40 11.52 3.06
C ILE A 115 -21.40 11.84 1.94
N PRO A 116 -22.69 12.08 2.24
CA PRO A 116 -23.67 12.47 1.22
C PRO A 116 -23.23 13.71 0.44
N PHE A 117 -23.47 13.73 -0.88
CA PHE A 117 -23.18 14.84 -1.80
C PHE A 117 -21.68 15.19 -1.97
N MET A 118 -20.78 14.26 -1.65
CA MET A 118 -19.33 14.44 -1.76
C MET A 118 -18.73 13.33 -2.64
N ASP A 119 -19.22 13.22 -3.88
CA ASP A 119 -18.94 12.07 -4.76
C ASP A 119 -17.45 11.85 -5.02
N ASP A 120 -16.69 12.88 -5.44
CA ASP A 120 -15.26 12.70 -5.69
C ASP A 120 -14.46 12.36 -4.40
N TYR A 121 -14.94 12.80 -3.23
CA TYR A 121 -14.33 12.46 -1.95
C TYR A 121 -14.61 11.01 -1.59
N ASN A 122 -15.84 10.54 -1.82
CA ASN A 122 -16.21 9.14 -1.63
C ASN A 122 -15.47 8.22 -2.60
N ASP A 123 -15.26 8.67 -3.85
CA ASP A 123 -14.43 7.98 -4.83
C ASP A 123 -12.99 7.88 -4.36
N ALA A 124 -12.42 8.97 -3.85
CA ALA A 124 -11.06 8.96 -3.31
C ALA A 124 -10.92 8.02 -2.09
N ILE A 125 -11.94 7.97 -1.22
CA ILE A 125 -12.01 6.99 -0.13
C ILE A 125 -12.01 5.57 -0.69
N ALA A 126 -12.89 5.26 -1.64
CA ALA A 126 -12.99 3.94 -2.23
C ALA A 126 -11.68 3.51 -2.93
N GLU A 127 -11.04 4.44 -3.64
CA GLU A 127 -9.71 4.23 -4.25
C GLU A 127 -8.66 3.90 -3.18
N THR A 128 -8.63 4.62 -2.06
CA THR A 128 -7.70 4.31 -0.96
C THR A 128 -8.01 2.99 -0.25
N GLU A 129 -9.28 2.58 -0.17
CA GLU A 129 -9.66 1.27 0.37
C GLU A 129 -9.17 0.13 -0.55
N ASN A 130 -9.21 0.33 -1.87
CA ASN A 130 -8.63 -0.61 -2.82
C ASN A 130 -7.11 -0.75 -2.61
N VAL A 131 -6.41 0.35 -2.32
CA VAL A 131 -4.97 0.30 -1.98
C VAL A 131 -4.73 -0.57 -0.74
N VAL A 132 -5.61 -0.53 0.27
CA VAL A 132 -5.52 -1.43 1.44
C VAL A 132 -5.64 -2.90 1.02
N LYS A 133 -6.63 -3.22 0.17
CA LYS A 133 -6.82 -4.59 -0.35
C LYS A 133 -5.61 -5.08 -1.15
N PHE A 134 -4.98 -4.20 -1.92
CA PHE A 134 -3.74 -4.53 -2.62
C PHE A 134 -2.57 -4.73 -1.66
N SER A 135 -2.45 -3.92 -0.61
CA SER A 135 -1.44 -4.10 0.44
C SER A 135 -1.59 -5.45 1.16
N ASP A 136 -2.83 -5.90 1.44
CA ASP A 136 -3.09 -7.25 1.96
C ASP A 136 -2.61 -8.35 1.00
N ALA A 137 -2.93 -8.23 -0.29
CA ALA A 137 -2.50 -9.18 -1.30
C ALA A 137 -0.96 -9.21 -1.46
N LEU A 138 -0.33 -8.04 -1.42
CA LEU A 138 1.13 -7.88 -1.47
C LEU A 138 1.81 -8.52 -0.26
N SER A 139 1.23 -8.35 0.95
CA SER A 139 1.71 -9.01 2.16
C SER A 139 1.76 -10.53 1.99
N VAL A 140 0.65 -11.12 1.51
CA VAL A 140 0.57 -12.56 1.26
C VAL A 140 1.58 -13.00 0.19
N ALA A 141 1.72 -12.25 -0.90
CA ALA A 141 2.66 -12.57 -1.97
C ALA A 141 4.13 -12.54 -1.49
N TRP A 142 4.52 -11.55 -0.70
CA TRP A 142 5.84 -11.51 -0.07
C TRP A 142 6.06 -12.66 0.91
N GLY A 143 5.02 -13.07 1.64
CA GLY A 143 5.04 -14.26 2.49
C GLY A 143 5.35 -15.54 1.70
N PHE A 144 4.75 -15.71 0.52
CA PHE A 144 5.07 -16.82 -0.39
C PHE A 144 6.53 -16.78 -0.84
N ILE A 145 7.04 -15.61 -1.25
CA ILE A 145 8.45 -15.48 -1.64
C ILE A 145 9.39 -15.86 -0.48
N ALA A 146 9.09 -15.40 0.74
CA ALA A 146 9.89 -15.74 1.92
C ALA A 146 9.91 -17.25 2.18
N ALA A 147 8.75 -17.91 2.07
CA ALA A 147 8.63 -19.35 2.22
C ALA A 147 9.40 -20.14 1.14
N PHE A 148 9.31 -19.73 -0.13
CA PHE A 148 10.07 -20.38 -1.21
C PHE A 148 11.58 -20.22 -1.03
N LYS A 149 12.04 -19.01 -0.67
CA LYS A 149 13.46 -18.77 -0.44
C LYS A 149 14.01 -19.49 0.79
N LEU A 150 13.18 -19.73 1.82
CA LEU A 150 13.55 -20.55 2.98
C LEU A 150 13.90 -21.98 2.61
N ILE A 151 13.18 -22.56 1.65
CA ILE A 151 13.41 -23.94 1.16
C ILE A 151 14.40 -23.99 -0.02
N GLY A 152 15.04 -22.86 -0.36
CA GLY A 152 16.09 -22.78 -1.38
C GLY A 152 15.60 -22.65 -2.83
N LEU A 153 14.30 -22.37 -3.04
CA LEU A 153 13.69 -22.11 -4.35
C LEU A 153 13.74 -20.63 -4.72
#